data_AF-A0A2I0CYV8-F1
#
_entry.id   AF-A0A2I0CYV8-F1
#
_cell.length_a   1.000
_cell.length_b   1.000
_cell.length_c   1.000
_cell.angle_alpha   90.00
_cell.angle_beta   90.00
_cell.angle_gamma   90.00
#
_symmetry.space_group_name_H-M   'P 1'
#
loop_
_entity.id
_entity.type
_entity.pdbx_description
1 polymer ?
#
loop_
_entity_poly.entity_id
_entity_poly.type
_entity_poly.pdbx_seq_one_letter_code
_entity_poly.pdbx_strand_id
1 'polypeptide(L)'
;MKVRQMIDTVLTDSKELGTFGLPEILRVAAGKGFFGLAVARSDDAIGCLAFVRGEPGGAIFSDENGDLFGDKAVILVTRMEQFVLYTVQPDIAEALVMGCRIFDTTRVQQGLTEAIPEIGIKSEGVGRLTVVLVKENEPQKGIRLTIRKDGRILGSDFTDGAGSAGFRLMYGDYECIVQDKSQEIRAFALHFRETGQKILIEL
;
A
#
# COMPACT_ATOMS: atom_id res chain seq x y z
N MET A 1 -0.69 14.69 -32.48
CA MET A 1 -1.70 15.04 -31.46
C MET A 1 -1.03 14.93 -30.11
N LYS A 2 -1.12 15.93 -29.23
CA LYS A 2 -0.49 15.84 -27.89
C LYS A 2 -1.26 14.84 -27.03
N VAL A 3 -0.59 14.03 -26.20
CA VAL A 3 -1.21 13.01 -25.33
C VAL A 3 -2.38 13.57 -24.52
N ARG A 4 -2.26 14.80 -24.00
CA ARG A 4 -3.33 15.47 -23.26
C ARG A 4 -4.63 15.61 -24.07
N GLN A 5 -4.53 16.03 -25.33
CA GLN A 5 -5.69 16.17 -26.22
C GLN A 5 -6.31 14.81 -26.55
N MET A 6 -5.50 13.76 -26.66
CA MET A 6 -5.99 12.39 -26.85
C MET A 6 -6.85 11.96 -25.69
N ILE A 7 -6.34 12.14 -24.46
CA ILE A 7 -7.04 11.76 -23.23
C ILE A 7 -8.32 12.58 -23.11
N ASP A 8 -8.28 13.90 -23.31
CA ASP A 8 -9.48 14.75 -23.26
C ASP A 8 -10.55 14.30 -24.27
N THR A 9 -10.14 13.90 -25.48
CA THR A 9 -11.05 13.38 -26.50
C THR A 9 -11.72 12.09 -26.04
N VAL A 10 -10.95 11.14 -25.49
CA VAL A 10 -11.50 9.89 -24.95
C VAL A 10 -12.47 10.15 -23.80
N LEU A 11 -12.17 11.15 -22.96
CA LEU A 11 -12.97 11.42 -21.77
C LEU A 11 -14.26 12.20 -22.04
N THR A 12 -14.44 12.77 -23.24
CA THR A 12 -15.58 13.64 -23.56
C THR A 12 -16.94 12.99 -23.28
N ASP A 13 -17.09 11.70 -23.61
CA ASP A 13 -18.33 10.93 -23.37
C ASP A 13 -18.19 9.92 -22.23
N SER A 14 -17.13 10.03 -21.43
CA SER A 14 -16.84 9.10 -20.34
C SER A 14 -17.60 9.48 -19.07
N LYS A 15 -17.99 8.48 -18.27
CA LYS A 15 -18.58 8.74 -16.95
C LYS A 15 -17.49 8.71 -15.89
N GLU A 16 -17.35 9.84 -15.19
CA GLU A 16 -16.53 9.97 -13.98
C GLU A 16 -17.14 9.17 -12.82
N LEU A 17 -16.29 8.42 -12.11
CA LEU A 17 -16.65 7.65 -10.91
C LEU A 17 -16.19 8.32 -9.62
N GLY A 18 -15.21 9.22 -9.71
CA GLY A 18 -14.68 10.00 -8.58
C GLY A 18 -13.16 10.13 -8.61
N THR A 19 -12.65 10.82 -7.60
CA THR A 19 -11.21 11.05 -7.39
C THR A 19 -10.68 10.16 -6.28
N PHE A 20 -9.58 9.47 -6.54
CA PHE A 20 -9.03 8.42 -5.69
C PHE A 20 -7.50 8.43 -5.71
N GLY A 21 -6.88 7.92 -4.66
CA GLY A 21 -5.47 7.54 -4.68
C GLY A 21 -5.26 6.21 -5.41
N LEU A 22 -4.02 5.94 -5.85
CA LEU A 22 -3.67 4.71 -6.58
C LEU A 22 -4.16 3.40 -5.90
N PRO A 23 -4.00 3.19 -4.58
CA PRO A 23 -4.48 1.96 -3.92
C PRO A 23 -6.00 1.77 -4.05
N GLU A 24 -6.76 2.86 -3.92
CA GLU A 24 -8.22 2.82 -4.00
C GLU A 24 -8.72 2.55 -5.41
N ILE A 25 -8.05 3.11 -6.43
CA ILE A 25 -8.37 2.84 -7.84
C ILE A 25 -8.24 1.36 -8.14
N LEU A 26 -7.14 0.74 -7.70
CA LEU A 26 -6.94 -0.70 -7.92
C LEU A 26 -8.04 -1.51 -7.24
N ARG A 27 -8.51 -1.08 -6.06
CA ARG A 27 -9.64 -1.72 -5.35
C ARG A 27 -10.98 -1.50 -6.06
N VAL A 28 -11.27 -0.30 -6.54
CA VAL A 28 -12.51 0.05 -7.25
C VAL A 28 -12.56 -0.64 -8.62
N ALA A 29 -11.41 -0.73 -9.30
CA ALA A 29 -11.26 -1.41 -10.57
C ALA A 29 -11.24 -2.94 -10.43
N ALA A 30 -10.93 -3.50 -9.25
CA ALA A 30 -10.81 -4.94 -9.00
C ALA A 30 -12.14 -5.68 -9.20
N GLY A 31 -12.45 -5.97 -10.47
CA GLY A 31 -13.64 -6.67 -10.90
C GLY A 31 -13.55 -6.97 -12.39
N LYS A 32 -13.92 -8.19 -12.80
CA LYS A 32 -13.77 -8.69 -14.17
C LYS A 32 -14.52 -7.91 -15.27
N GLY A 33 -15.29 -6.88 -14.90
CA GLY A 33 -16.11 -6.07 -15.81
C GLY A 33 -15.69 -4.61 -15.95
N PHE A 34 -14.63 -4.15 -15.26
CA PHE A 34 -14.26 -2.75 -15.30
C PHE A 34 -13.38 -2.42 -16.53
N PHE A 35 -13.81 -1.43 -17.31
CA PHE A 35 -13.03 -0.81 -18.38
C PHE A 35 -13.00 0.70 -18.12
N GLY A 36 -11.80 1.26 -18.03
CA GLY A 36 -11.68 2.61 -17.52
C GLY A 36 -10.29 3.19 -17.64
N LEU A 37 -10.22 4.50 -17.39
CA LEU A 37 -8.99 5.26 -17.31
C LEU A 37 -8.90 5.92 -15.95
N ALA A 38 -7.77 5.78 -15.27
CA ALA A 38 -7.42 6.64 -14.15
C ALA A 38 -6.48 7.73 -14.64
N VAL A 39 -6.90 8.98 -14.56
CA VAL A 39 -6.15 10.13 -15.08
C VAL A 39 -5.73 11.04 -13.94
N ALA A 40 -4.43 11.25 -13.80
CA ALA A 40 -3.84 12.22 -12.89
C ALA A 40 -3.32 13.43 -13.66
N ARG A 41 -3.51 14.63 -13.12
CA ARG A 41 -3.08 15.88 -13.74
C ARG A 41 -2.33 16.74 -12.72
N SER A 42 -1.21 17.29 -13.14
CA SER A 42 -0.55 18.43 -12.49
C SER A 42 -0.46 19.58 -13.49
N ASP A 43 0.13 20.70 -13.06
CA ASP A 43 0.29 21.89 -13.91
C ASP A 43 1.06 21.55 -15.21
N ASP A 44 2.14 20.77 -15.08
CA ASP A 44 3.07 20.49 -16.18
C ASP A 44 3.01 19.04 -16.69
N ALA A 45 2.25 18.16 -16.05
CA ALA A 45 2.21 16.74 -16.42
C ALA A 45 0.80 16.13 -16.42
N ILE A 46 0.64 15.07 -17.20
CA ILE A 46 -0.54 14.21 -17.20
C ILE A 46 -0.11 12.75 -17.17
N GLY A 47 -0.71 11.99 -16.26
CA GLY A 47 -0.56 10.54 -16.14
C GLY A 47 -1.88 9.84 -16.40
N CYS A 48 -1.82 8.67 -17.03
CA CYS A 48 -2.99 7.85 -17.31
C CYS A 48 -2.67 6.38 -17.10
N LEU A 49 -3.51 5.66 -16.36
CA LEU A 49 -3.56 4.20 -16.33
C LEU A 49 -4.81 3.71 -17.03
N ALA A 50 -4.66 2.77 -17.95
CA ALA A 50 -5.76 2.12 -18.64
C ALA A 50 -6.05 0.75 -18.05
N PHE A 51 -7.33 0.51 -17.76
CA PHE A 51 -7.83 -0.73 -17.15
C PHE A 51 -8.66 -1.52 -18.14
N VAL A 52 -8.37 -2.81 -18.24
CA VAL A 52 -9.14 -3.78 -19.02
C VAL A 52 -9.54 -4.93 -18.11
N ARG A 53 -10.85 -5.12 -17.93
CA ARG A 53 -11.43 -6.13 -17.03
C ARG A 53 -10.89 -6.03 -15.60
N GLY A 54 -10.67 -4.80 -15.15
CA GLY A 54 -10.17 -4.47 -13.81
C GLY A 54 -8.66 -4.55 -13.63
N GLU A 55 -7.92 -4.99 -14.64
CA GLU A 55 -6.45 -5.08 -14.57
C GLU A 55 -5.81 -3.84 -15.23
N PRO A 56 -4.81 -3.21 -14.59
CA PRO A 56 -4.04 -2.13 -15.21
C PRO A 56 -3.18 -2.71 -16.33
N GLY A 57 -3.58 -2.45 -17.58
CA GLY A 57 -2.94 -3.00 -18.78
C GLY A 57 -2.08 -1.99 -19.53
N GLY A 58 -2.27 -0.69 -19.30
CA GLY A 58 -1.59 0.37 -20.06
C GLY A 58 -1.26 1.59 -19.21
N ALA A 59 -0.17 2.27 -19.54
CA ALA A 59 0.24 3.50 -18.85
C ALA A 59 0.78 4.54 -19.84
N ILE A 60 0.43 5.81 -19.61
CA ILE A 60 0.95 6.95 -20.35
C ILE A 60 1.33 8.05 -19.36
N PHE A 61 2.50 8.66 -19.56
CA PHE A 61 2.92 9.87 -18.86
C PHE A 61 3.37 10.89 -19.90
N SER A 62 3.01 12.15 -19.72
CA SER A 62 3.39 13.23 -20.63
C SER A 62 3.67 14.49 -19.83
N ASP A 63 4.81 15.10 -20.06
CA ASP A 63 5.24 16.38 -19.50
C ASP A 63 5.93 17.25 -20.56
N GLU A 64 6.62 18.31 -20.16
CA GLU A 64 7.41 19.15 -21.06
C GLU A 64 8.60 18.43 -21.73
N ASN A 65 9.09 17.35 -21.13
CA ASN A 65 10.23 16.57 -21.60
C ASN A 65 9.83 15.50 -22.62
N GLY A 66 8.53 15.21 -22.73
CA GLY A 66 7.95 14.36 -23.77
C GLY A 66 6.99 13.32 -23.23
N ASP A 67 6.76 12.29 -24.05
CA ASP A 67 5.77 11.25 -23.78
C ASP A 67 6.45 9.91 -23.46
N LEU A 68 5.98 9.25 -22.41
CA LEU A 68 6.35 7.90 -22.01
C LEU A 68 5.14 6.98 -22.07
N PHE A 69 5.39 5.71 -22.39
CA PHE A 69 4.36 4.68 -22.53
C PHE A 69 4.79 3.38 -21.84
N GLY A 70 3.80 2.58 -21.41
CA GLY A 70 4.02 1.27 -20.83
C GLY A 70 4.84 1.30 -19.54
N ASP A 71 5.73 0.32 -19.35
CA ASP A 71 6.49 0.15 -18.10
C ASP A 71 7.29 1.39 -17.67
N LYS A 72 7.74 2.21 -18.64
CA LYS A 72 8.47 3.46 -18.36
C LYS A 72 7.55 4.54 -17.80
N ALA A 73 6.32 4.62 -18.31
CA ALA A 73 5.32 5.56 -17.82
C ALA A 73 4.89 5.20 -16.40
N VAL A 74 4.73 3.90 -16.09
CA VAL A 74 4.25 3.43 -14.78
C VAL A 74 5.00 4.09 -13.63
N ILE A 75 6.33 4.18 -13.69
CA ILE A 75 7.17 4.74 -12.61
C ILE A 75 6.75 6.17 -12.25
N LEU A 76 6.46 7.01 -13.25
CA LEU A 76 6.10 8.40 -13.03
C LEU A 76 4.60 8.56 -12.74
N VAL A 77 3.76 7.79 -13.42
CA VAL A 77 2.32 7.79 -13.18
C VAL A 77 2.01 7.38 -11.74
N THR A 78 2.64 6.34 -11.20
CA THR A 78 2.37 5.86 -9.83
C THR A 78 2.84 6.83 -8.74
N ARG A 79 3.64 7.85 -9.08
CA ARG A 79 4.06 8.91 -8.14
C ARG A 79 3.08 10.09 -8.10
N MET A 80 2.09 10.11 -8.98
CA MET A 80 1.04 11.12 -8.94
C MET A 80 0.06 10.79 -7.81
N GLU A 81 -0.38 11.83 -7.09
CA GLU A 81 -1.10 11.65 -5.82
C GLU A 81 -2.57 11.30 -6.02
N GLN A 82 -3.26 12.00 -6.92
CA GLN A 82 -4.69 11.86 -7.14
C GLN A 82 -5.02 11.60 -8.61
N PHE A 83 -5.91 10.65 -8.82
CA PHE A 83 -6.45 10.33 -10.13
C PHE A 83 -7.95 10.47 -10.12
N VAL A 84 -8.48 10.94 -11.23
CA VAL A 84 -9.90 10.85 -11.52
C VAL A 84 -10.14 9.57 -12.31
N LEU A 85 -11.04 8.73 -11.83
CA LEU A 85 -11.38 7.44 -12.44
C LEU A 85 -12.59 7.60 -13.36
N TYR A 86 -12.44 7.20 -14.61
CA TYR A 86 -13.48 7.24 -15.63
C TYR A 86 -13.81 5.84 -16.12
N THR A 87 -15.08 5.58 -16.39
CA THR A 87 -15.51 4.43 -17.20
C THR A 87 -15.49 4.81 -18.66
N VAL A 88 -14.93 3.93 -19.50
CA VAL A 88 -14.86 4.12 -20.95
C VAL A 88 -15.38 2.87 -21.66
N GLN A 89 -15.65 2.99 -22.96
CA GLN A 89 -16.06 1.84 -23.75
C GLN A 89 -14.92 0.80 -23.84
N PRO A 90 -15.25 -0.52 -23.83
CA PRO A 90 -14.23 -1.57 -23.81
C PRO A 90 -13.21 -1.49 -24.96
N ASP A 91 -13.66 -1.20 -26.17
CA ASP A 91 -12.84 -1.06 -27.38
C ASP A 91 -11.83 0.10 -27.26
N ILE A 92 -12.24 1.22 -26.65
CA ILE A 92 -11.35 2.35 -26.38
C ILE A 92 -10.26 1.97 -25.37
N ALA A 93 -10.64 1.32 -24.26
CA ALA A 93 -9.67 0.87 -23.25
C ALA A 93 -8.68 -0.15 -23.84
N GLU A 94 -9.17 -1.12 -24.61
CA GLU A 94 -8.33 -2.13 -25.28
C GLU A 94 -7.39 -1.49 -26.31
N ALA A 95 -7.87 -0.55 -27.11
CA ALA A 95 -7.05 0.18 -28.08
C ALA A 95 -5.93 0.98 -27.40
N LEU A 96 -6.24 1.65 -26.28
CA LEU A 96 -5.25 2.35 -25.47
C LEU A 96 -4.20 1.38 -24.92
N VAL A 97 -4.62 0.28 -24.31
CA VAL A 97 -3.71 -0.74 -23.78
C VAL A 97 -2.80 -1.30 -24.88
N MET A 98 -3.29 -1.51 -26.11
CA MET A 98 -2.45 -1.95 -27.22
C MET A 98 -1.33 -0.95 -27.56
N GLY A 99 -1.59 0.35 -27.46
CA GLY A 99 -0.61 1.39 -27.72
C GLY A 99 0.36 1.68 -26.57
N CYS A 100 -0.01 1.36 -25.33
CA CYS A 100 0.75 1.76 -24.13
C CYS A 100 0.93 0.64 -23.10
N ARG A 101 1.03 -0.60 -23.57
CA ARG A 101 1.00 -1.82 -22.75
C ARG A 101 2.06 -1.84 -21.64
N ILE A 102 1.61 -2.23 -20.46
CA ILE A 102 2.46 -2.60 -19.32
C ILE A 102 2.75 -4.10 -19.43
N PHE A 103 4.03 -4.48 -19.46
CA PHE A 103 4.43 -5.90 -19.46
C PHE A 103 4.73 -6.37 -18.04
N ASP A 104 5.26 -5.49 -17.20
CA ASP A 104 5.63 -5.78 -15.82
C ASP A 104 4.66 -5.10 -14.86
N THR A 105 3.50 -5.74 -14.65
CA THR A 105 2.44 -5.24 -13.77
C THR A 105 2.86 -5.17 -12.29
N THR A 106 3.97 -5.81 -11.91
CA THR A 106 4.54 -5.69 -10.56
C THR A 106 4.99 -4.25 -10.27
N ARG A 107 5.32 -3.47 -11.29
CA ARG A 107 5.69 -2.05 -11.16
C ARG A 107 4.54 -1.16 -10.70
N VAL A 108 3.32 -1.49 -11.11
CA VAL A 108 2.12 -0.79 -10.63
C VAL A 108 1.94 -1.06 -9.13
N GLN A 109 2.25 -2.28 -8.68
CA GLN A 109 2.22 -2.65 -7.26
C GLN A 109 3.39 -2.08 -6.46
N GLN A 110 4.58 -1.94 -7.05
CA GLN A 110 5.72 -1.27 -6.43
C GLN A 110 5.44 0.22 -6.18
N GLY A 111 4.71 0.88 -7.07
CA GLY A 111 4.22 2.25 -6.86
C GLY A 111 3.35 2.42 -5.60
N LEU A 112 2.63 1.38 -5.17
CA LEU A 112 1.91 1.36 -3.89
C LEU A 112 2.84 1.27 -2.67
N THR A 113 4.06 0.77 -2.88
CA THR A 113 5.06 0.51 -1.83
C THR A 113 6.00 1.71 -1.64
N GLU A 114 6.19 2.53 -2.67
CA GLU A 114 6.96 3.81 -2.63
C GLU A 114 6.10 5.03 -2.23
N ALA A 115 4.88 4.84 -1.73
CA ALA A 115 4.06 5.95 -1.24
C ALA A 115 4.81 6.71 -0.13
N ILE A 116 5.16 7.97 -0.41
CA ILE A 116 5.66 8.92 0.59
C ILE A 116 4.57 9.02 1.67
N PRO A 117 4.89 8.81 2.95
CA PRO A 117 3.86 8.78 4.00
C PRO A 117 3.21 10.16 4.13
N GLU A 118 1.92 10.25 3.78
CA GLU A 118 1.08 11.38 4.14
C GLU A 118 0.94 11.45 5.65
N ILE A 119 1.41 12.56 6.24
CA ILE A 119 1.23 12.86 7.65
C ILE A 119 -0.25 13.19 7.85
N GLY A 120 -1.06 12.24 8.32
CA GLY A 120 -2.42 12.59 8.75
C GLY A 120 -3.44 11.49 9.01
N ILE A 121 -3.34 10.28 8.46
CA ILE A 121 -4.41 9.28 8.60
C ILE A 121 -3.88 7.96 9.18
N LYS A 122 -4.22 7.71 10.45
CA LYS A 122 -3.93 6.46 11.17
C LYS A 122 -4.86 5.33 10.71
N SER A 123 -4.51 4.63 9.64
CA SER A 123 -4.80 3.19 9.47
C SER A 123 -4.35 2.71 8.09
N GLU A 124 -3.13 2.16 8.00
CA GLU A 124 -2.61 1.18 7.02
C GLU A 124 -1.09 1.36 6.85
N GLY A 125 -0.35 1.25 7.96
CA GLY A 125 1.10 1.37 7.95
C GLY A 125 1.76 0.28 8.80
N VAL A 126 2.94 -0.15 8.36
CA VAL A 126 3.85 -0.97 9.17
C VAL A 126 4.58 -0.07 10.16
N GLY A 127 4.28 -0.21 11.44
CA GLY A 127 4.92 0.53 12.53
C GLY A 127 5.84 -0.35 13.37
N ARG A 128 6.64 0.29 14.24
CA ARG A 128 7.44 -0.42 15.26
C ARG A 128 6.64 -0.52 16.57
N LEU A 129 6.27 -1.73 16.94
CA LEU A 129 5.77 -2.07 18.27
C LEU A 129 6.96 -2.44 19.16
N THR A 130 7.03 -1.91 20.38
CA THR A 130 8.00 -2.36 21.38
C THR A 130 7.26 -2.97 22.55
N VAL A 131 7.58 -4.21 22.90
CA VAL A 131 7.06 -4.89 24.08
C VAL A 131 8.12 -4.80 25.17
N VAL A 132 7.75 -4.32 26.34
CA VAL A 132 8.61 -4.22 27.52
C VAL A 132 8.11 -5.19 28.57
N LEU A 133 8.95 -6.15 28.94
CA LEU A 133 8.64 -7.19 29.91
C LEU A 133 9.27 -6.87 31.25
N VAL A 134 8.43 -6.80 32.28
CA VAL A 134 8.84 -6.54 33.66
C VAL A 134 8.28 -7.64 34.56
N LYS A 135 9.00 -7.92 35.64
CA LYS A 135 8.54 -8.79 36.73
C LYS A 135 9.01 -8.17 38.03
N GLU A 136 8.09 -7.91 38.94
CA GLU A 136 8.38 -7.23 40.22
C GLU A 136 9.10 -5.88 40.00
N ASN A 137 8.67 -5.11 38.99
CA ASN A 137 9.31 -3.87 38.54
C ASN A 137 10.72 -4.02 37.95
N GLU A 138 11.26 -5.24 37.79
CA GLU A 138 12.57 -5.46 37.17
C GLU A 138 12.45 -5.87 35.69
N PRO A 139 13.21 -5.24 34.77
CA PRO A 139 13.24 -5.64 33.36
C PRO A 139 13.76 -7.06 33.16
N GLN A 140 13.03 -7.86 32.38
CA GLN A 140 13.36 -9.26 32.18
C GLN A 140 14.15 -9.45 30.88
N LYS A 141 15.46 -9.71 30.98
CA LYS A 141 16.37 -9.94 29.83
C LYS A 141 16.38 -11.39 29.34
N GLY A 142 16.43 -11.56 28.02
CA GLY A 142 16.63 -12.84 27.34
C GLY A 142 15.38 -13.72 27.29
N ILE A 143 14.20 -13.13 27.47
CA ILE A 143 12.93 -13.83 27.39
C ILE A 143 12.45 -13.82 25.94
N ARG A 144 11.96 -14.97 25.46
CA ARG A 144 11.48 -15.10 24.08
C ARG A 144 10.06 -14.57 23.99
N LEU A 145 9.85 -13.65 23.06
CA LEU A 145 8.56 -13.09 22.71
C LEU A 145 8.19 -13.51 21.29
N THR A 146 6.97 -13.96 21.07
CA THR A 146 6.46 -14.35 19.75
C THR A 146 5.12 -13.67 19.49
N ILE A 147 5.02 -12.93 18.39
CA ILE A 147 3.78 -12.26 17.99
C ILE A 147 2.99 -13.16 17.04
N ARG A 148 1.70 -13.33 17.32
CA ARG A 148 0.75 -14.10 16.52
C ARG A 148 -0.45 -13.26 16.12
N LYS A 149 -1.03 -13.60 14.97
CA LYS A 149 -2.34 -13.12 14.51
C LYS A 149 -3.05 -14.25 13.78
N ASP A 150 -4.31 -14.50 14.10
CA ASP A 150 -5.13 -15.56 13.48
C ASP A 150 -4.41 -16.93 13.47
N GLY A 151 -3.75 -17.25 14.58
CA GLY A 151 -2.99 -18.48 14.76
C GLY A 151 -1.61 -18.53 14.07
N ARG A 152 -1.27 -17.57 13.21
CA ARG A 152 0.00 -17.49 12.46
C ARG A 152 1.04 -16.68 13.22
N ILE A 153 2.29 -17.15 13.22
CA ILE A 153 3.43 -16.41 13.79
C ILE A 153 3.86 -15.33 12.79
N LEU A 154 3.97 -14.10 13.27
CA LEU A 154 4.39 -12.94 12.48
C LEU A 154 5.83 -12.51 12.79
N GLY A 155 6.34 -12.86 13.96
CA GLY A 155 7.72 -12.58 14.36
C GLY A 155 8.04 -13.11 15.74
N SER A 156 9.31 -13.31 16.02
CA SER A 156 9.82 -13.64 17.35
C SER A 156 11.13 -12.92 17.61
N ASP A 157 11.32 -12.46 18.84
CA ASP A 157 12.54 -11.78 19.27
C ASP A 157 12.80 -12.05 20.76
N PHE A 158 13.99 -11.71 21.25
CA PHE A 158 14.37 -11.82 22.65
C PHE A 158 14.45 -10.45 23.31
N THR A 159 14.01 -10.36 24.55
CA THR A 159 14.12 -9.11 25.31
C THR A 159 15.58 -8.74 25.59
N ASP A 160 15.91 -7.46 25.41
CA ASP A 160 17.22 -6.89 25.65
C ASP A 160 17.48 -6.59 27.15
N GLY A 161 18.57 -5.86 27.46
CA GLY A 161 18.91 -5.48 28.83
C GLY A 161 17.91 -4.53 29.51
N ALA A 162 17.03 -3.88 28.75
CA ALA A 162 15.93 -3.07 29.25
C ALA A 162 14.60 -3.85 29.23
N GLY A 163 14.64 -5.18 29.12
CA GLY A 163 13.45 -6.03 29.05
C GLY A 163 12.63 -5.82 27.78
N SER A 164 13.20 -5.18 26.75
CA SER A 164 12.46 -4.72 25.57
C SER A 164 12.72 -5.59 24.35
N ALA A 165 11.68 -5.85 23.54
CA ALA A 165 11.81 -6.44 22.21
C ALA A 165 10.99 -5.66 21.18
N GLY A 166 11.50 -5.55 19.95
CA GLY A 166 10.91 -4.73 18.90
C GLY A 166 10.35 -5.56 17.75
N PHE A 167 9.12 -5.23 17.33
CA PHE A 167 8.45 -5.90 16.21
C PHE A 167 8.01 -4.87 15.17
N ARG A 168 8.26 -5.19 13.90
CA ARG A 168 7.80 -4.39 12.76
C ARG A 168 6.52 -5.04 12.22
N LEU A 169 5.36 -4.44 12.52
CA LEU A 169 4.04 -5.04 12.28
C LEU A 169 3.09 -4.00 11.66
N MET A 170 2.04 -4.46 11.00
CA MET A 170 0.92 -3.57 10.65
C MET A 170 0.17 -3.16 11.92
N TYR A 171 -0.58 -2.07 11.90
CA TYR A 171 -1.51 -1.77 12.99
C TYR A 171 -2.60 -2.83 13.07
N GLY A 172 -3.01 -3.19 14.30
CA GLY A 172 -4.00 -4.22 14.52
C GLY A 172 -3.89 -4.88 15.89
N ASP A 173 -4.65 -5.96 16.03
CA ASP A 173 -4.72 -6.79 17.23
C ASP A 173 -3.89 -8.05 17.08
N TYR A 174 -3.18 -8.38 18.16
CA TYR A 174 -2.17 -9.43 18.18
C TYR A 174 -2.20 -10.21 19.49
N GLU A 175 -1.68 -11.43 19.46
CA GLU A 175 -1.30 -12.18 20.66
C GLU A 175 0.22 -12.16 20.80
N CYS A 176 0.72 -11.76 21.96
CA CYS A 176 2.10 -11.91 22.34
C CYS A 176 2.25 -13.13 23.24
N ILE A 177 3.02 -14.10 22.77
CA ILE A 177 3.38 -15.29 23.52
C ILE A 177 4.72 -15.02 24.19
N VAL A 178 4.71 -15.05 25.52
CA VAL A 178 5.90 -14.97 26.36
C VAL A 178 6.28 -16.39 26.75
N GLN A 179 7.51 -16.78 26.42
CA GLN A 179 8.11 -18.03 26.89
C GLN A 179 9.25 -17.70 27.83
N ASP A 180 9.03 -17.95 29.12
CA ASP A 180 10.02 -17.65 30.16
C ASP A 180 11.18 -18.67 30.18
N LYS A 181 12.14 -18.49 31.09
CA LYS A 181 13.29 -19.39 31.23
C LYS A 181 12.92 -20.78 31.77
N SER A 182 11.75 -20.91 32.41
CA SER A 182 11.22 -22.18 32.90
C SER A 182 10.40 -22.94 31.83
N GLN A 183 10.32 -22.38 30.62
CA GLN A 183 9.46 -22.81 29.53
C GLN A 183 7.95 -22.66 29.79
N GLU A 184 7.58 -21.89 30.82
CA GLU A 184 6.18 -21.49 31.01
C GLU A 184 5.77 -20.56 29.86
N ILE A 185 4.61 -20.83 29.26
CA ILE A 185 4.06 -20.09 28.13
C ILE A 185 2.85 -19.31 28.60
N ARG A 186 2.87 -17.99 28.40
CA ARG A 186 1.75 -17.09 28.67
C ARG A 186 1.40 -16.28 27.42
N ALA A 187 0.11 -16.00 27.22
CA ALA A 187 -0.38 -15.26 26.06
C ALA A 187 -1.05 -13.95 26.50
N PHE A 188 -0.72 -12.85 25.83
CA PHE A 188 -1.22 -11.51 26.13
C PHE A 188 -1.81 -10.87 24.87
N ALA A 189 -3.00 -10.28 24.98
CA ALA A 189 -3.58 -9.50 23.89
C ALA A 189 -2.87 -8.14 23.78
N LEU A 190 -2.44 -7.78 22.57
CA LEU A 190 -1.80 -6.51 22.26
C LEU A 190 -2.63 -5.72 21.23
N HIS A 191 -2.84 -4.44 21.50
CA HIS A 191 -3.49 -3.51 20.60
C HIS A 191 -2.45 -2.52 20.05
N PHE A 192 -2.03 -2.71 18.79
CA PHE A 192 -1.07 -1.82 18.14
C PHE A 192 -1.80 -0.80 17.27
N ARG A 193 -1.69 0.49 17.61
CA ARG A 193 -2.51 1.58 17.04
C ARG A 193 -1.71 2.76 16.51
N GLU A 194 -0.44 2.89 16.90
CA GLU A 194 0.43 3.98 16.42
C GLU A 194 1.91 3.56 16.39
N THR A 195 2.68 4.13 15.48
CA THR A 195 4.11 3.80 15.38
C THR A 195 4.89 4.22 16.62
N GLY A 196 5.83 3.39 17.06
CA GLY A 196 6.62 3.67 18.26
C GLY A 196 5.90 3.35 19.57
N GLN A 197 4.67 2.80 19.52
CA GLN A 197 3.94 2.38 20.71
C GLN A 197 4.76 1.38 21.53
N LYS A 198 4.82 1.63 22.84
CA LYS A 198 5.42 0.74 23.84
C LYS A 198 4.31 0.11 24.67
N ILE A 199 4.32 -1.21 24.80
CA ILE A 199 3.37 -1.95 25.63
C ILE A 199 4.14 -2.65 26.74
N LEU A 200 3.75 -2.40 27.98
CA LEU A 200 4.30 -3.04 29.17
C LEU A 200 3.53 -4.35 29.44
N ILE A 201 4.25 -5.43 29.70
CA ILE A 201 3.73 -6.71 30.18
C ILE A 201 4.38 -6.99 31.54
N GLU A 202 3.56 -7.16 32.58
CA GLU A 202 3.98 -7.62 33.90
C GLU A 202 3.76 -9.14 34.02
N LEU A 203 4.77 -9.86 34.48
CA LEU A 203 4.75 -11.32 34.70
C LEU A 203 4.50 -11.74 36.15
#